data_AF-A0A383ABC3-F1
#
_entry.id   AF-A0A383ABC3-F1
#
_cell.length_a   1.000
_cell.length_b   1.000
_cell.length_c   1.000
_cell.angle_alpha   90.00
_cell.angle_beta   90.00
_cell.angle_gamma   90.00
#
_symmetry.space_group_name_H-M   'P 1'
#
loop_
_entity.id
_entity.type
_entity.pdbx_description
1 polymer ?
#
loop_
_entity_poly.entity_id
_entity_poly.type
_entity_poly.pdbx_seq_one_letter_code
_entity_poly.pdbx_strand_id
1 'polypeptide(L)'
;VKKTACNCLKCEDSGVKLSIVSRRRYIQAGLCDCVTVPCPTCKGSGFLLEGDEMQRDMAIQCPDCEERERRIQLYNGTRIPKRFVNSRQQHEHRDPDNEHVFDLLTVILQNLPHFLHGDDLPRPGDELFKGMVLMGPPGCGKTHLMTGFAYQCTVHYGISCVFQGFS
;
A
#
# COMPACT_ATOMS: atom_id res chain seq x y z
N VAL A 1 1.18 19.93 -10.53
CA VAL A 1 0.46 19.30 -11.67
C VAL A 1 -0.68 18.48 -11.10
N LYS A 2 -1.93 18.81 -11.42
CA LYS A 2 -3.11 18.04 -10.93
C LYS A 2 -2.99 16.61 -11.48
N LYS A 3 -2.81 15.60 -10.61
CA LYS A 3 -2.92 14.19 -10.98
C LYS A 3 -4.31 14.02 -11.62
N THR A 4 -4.36 13.81 -12.93
CA THR A 4 -5.60 13.42 -13.60
C THR A 4 -6.03 12.10 -12.95
N ALA A 5 -7.06 12.14 -12.10
CA ALA A 5 -7.61 10.96 -11.48
C ALA A 5 -8.08 10.04 -12.62
N CYS A 6 -7.32 8.98 -12.85
CA CYS A 6 -7.59 8.04 -13.91
C CYS A 6 -8.43 6.96 -13.27
N ASN A 7 -9.77 7.06 -13.35
CA ASN A 7 -10.76 6.14 -12.73
C ASN A 7 -10.55 4.68 -13.19
N CYS A 8 -9.52 4.03 -12.69
CA CYS A 8 -9.07 2.72 -13.09
C CYS A 8 -9.54 1.69 -12.06
N LEU A 9 -10.61 0.99 -12.39
CA LEU A 9 -11.18 -0.07 -11.55
C LEU A 9 -10.20 -1.23 -11.27
N LYS A 10 -9.14 -1.39 -12.07
CA LYS A 10 -8.13 -2.45 -11.87
C LYS A 10 -7.19 -2.18 -10.70
N CYS A 11 -6.91 -0.91 -10.40
CA CYS A 11 -5.94 -0.51 -9.37
C CYS A 11 -6.51 0.50 -8.36
N GLU A 12 -7.77 0.90 -8.49
CA GLU A 12 -8.41 1.91 -7.63
C GLU A 12 -7.56 3.20 -7.61
N ASP A 13 -7.11 3.61 -8.79
CA ASP A 13 -6.30 4.80 -9.06
C ASP A 13 -4.92 4.83 -8.39
N SER A 14 -4.52 3.75 -7.70
CA SER A 14 -3.21 3.62 -7.07
C SER A 14 -2.06 3.52 -8.07
N GLY A 15 -2.35 3.10 -9.31
CA GLY A 15 -1.33 2.75 -10.30
C GLY A 15 -0.63 1.41 -10.04
N VAL A 16 -1.04 0.67 -9.01
CA VAL A 16 -0.50 -0.65 -8.64
C VAL A 16 -1.57 -1.71 -8.86
N LYS A 17 -1.30 -2.70 -9.72
CA LYS A 17 -2.19 -3.85 -9.92
C LYS A 17 -1.69 -5.07 -9.17
N LEU A 18 -2.62 -5.87 -8.67
CA LEU A 18 -2.32 -7.17 -8.08
C LEU A 18 -2.54 -8.27 -9.11
N SER A 19 -1.66 -9.27 -9.12
CA SER A 19 -1.72 -10.38 -10.06
C SER A 19 -1.36 -11.71 -9.42
N ILE A 20 -1.98 -12.78 -9.91
CA ILE A 20 -1.63 -14.15 -9.55
C ILE A 20 -0.62 -14.67 -10.57
N VAL A 21 0.59 -14.98 -10.10
CA VAL A 21 1.64 -15.59 -10.92
C VAL A 21 1.80 -17.06 -10.53
N SER A 22 1.64 -17.99 -11.49
CA SER A 22 1.59 -19.43 -11.22
C SER A 22 2.78 -19.94 -10.40
N ARG A 23 4.01 -19.49 -10.71
CA ARG A 23 5.25 -19.91 -10.03
C ARG A 23 5.52 -19.25 -8.67
N ARG A 24 4.77 -18.21 -8.29
CA ARG A 24 4.95 -17.53 -6.99
C ARG A 24 4.01 -18.13 -5.96
N ARG A 25 4.34 -18.05 -4.66
CA ARG A 25 3.44 -18.51 -3.57
C ARG A 25 2.45 -17.44 -3.15
N TYR A 26 2.87 -16.18 -3.22
CA TYR A 26 2.12 -15.00 -2.80
C TYR A 26 1.63 -14.20 -4.01
N ILE A 27 0.71 -13.28 -3.76
CA ILE A 27 0.27 -12.29 -4.76
C ILE A 27 1.47 -11.46 -5.19
N GLN A 28 1.49 -10.99 -6.44
CA GLN A 28 2.49 -10.06 -6.93
C GLN A 28 1.84 -8.73 -7.30
N ALA A 29 2.33 -7.65 -6.70
CA ALA A 29 2.07 -6.30 -7.13
C ALA A 29 2.97 -5.93 -8.31
N GLY A 30 2.44 -5.12 -9.22
CA GLY A 30 3.16 -4.54 -10.34
C GLY A 30 2.49 -3.26 -10.84
N LEU A 31 3.07 -2.61 -11.84
CA LEU A 31 2.48 -1.41 -12.43
C LEU A 31 1.16 -1.75 -13.13
N CYS A 32 0.14 -0.94 -12.89
CA CYS A 32 -1.13 -1.03 -13.59
C CYS A 32 -0.99 -0.53 -15.04
N ASP A 33 -1.78 -1.10 -15.95
CA ASP A 33 -1.78 -0.72 -17.37
C ASP A 33 -2.29 0.72 -17.60
N CYS A 34 -2.96 1.31 -16.61
CA CYS A 34 -3.42 2.70 -16.65
C CYS A 34 -2.30 3.72 -16.40
N VAL A 35 -1.13 3.28 -15.93
CA VAL A 35 0.01 4.15 -15.71
C VAL A 35 0.58 4.57 -17.06
N THR A 36 0.66 5.87 -17.31
CA THR A 36 1.24 6.39 -18.55
C THR A 36 2.71 5.99 -18.66
N VAL A 37 3.04 5.29 -19.76
CA VAL A 37 4.41 4.95 -20.15
C VAL A 37 4.67 5.59 -21.52
N PRO A 38 5.74 6.39 -21.68
CA PRO A 38 6.74 6.74 -20.68
C PRO A 38 6.19 7.65 -19.56
N CYS A 39 6.80 7.60 -18.37
CA CYS A 39 6.39 8.43 -17.23
C CYS A 39 6.38 9.92 -17.63
N PRO A 40 5.32 10.69 -17.35
CA PRO A 40 5.20 12.08 -17.79
C PRO A 40 6.25 13.01 -17.17
N THR A 41 6.75 12.65 -15.98
CA THR A 41 7.70 13.47 -15.20
C THR A 41 9.13 13.30 -15.72
N CYS A 42 9.60 12.07 -15.88
CA CYS A 42 10.96 11.79 -16.35
C CYS A 42 11.04 11.42 -17.85
N LYS A 43 9.91 11.37 -18.55
CA LYS A 43 9.81 10.93 -19.95
C LYS A 43 10.43 9.55 -20.20
N GLY A 44 10.43 8.69 -19.18
CA GLY A 44 10.94 7.33 -19.25
C GLY A 44 12.43 7.18 -18.92
N SER A 45 13.16 8.24 -18.56
CA SER A 45 14.55 8.15 -18.14
C SER A 45 14.72 7.48 -16.77
N GLY A 46 13.70 7.55 -15.91
CA GLY A 46 13.78 7.13 -14.51
C GLY A 46 14.43 8.15 -13.58
N PHE A 47 15.04 9.22 -14.11
CA PHE A 47 15.78 10.22 -13.34
C PHE A 47 15.46 11.65 -13.80
N LEU A 48 15.57 12.61 -12.89
CA LEU A 48 15.53 14.05 -13.17
C LEU A 48 16.92 14.63 -12.93
N LEU A 49 17.26 15.68 -13.68
CA LEU A 49 18.51 16.42 -13.47
C LEU A 49 18.20 17.62 -12.59
N GLU A 50 18.91 17.73 -11.47
CA GLU A 50 18.81 18.84 -10.53
C GLU A 50 20.18 19.50 -10.38
N GLY A 51 20.21 20.83 -10.40
CA GLY A 51 21.44 21.60 -10.26
C GLY A 51 21.83 21.74 -8.79
N ASP A 52 23.04 21.32 -8.43
CA ASP A 52 23.62 21.52 -7.10
C ASP A 52 24.05 22.99 -6.88
N GLU A 53 24.41 23.36 -5.64
CA GLU A 53 24.97 24.68 -5.28
C GLU A 53 26.19 25.08 -6.12
N MET A 54 26.90 24.08 -6.66
CA MET A 54 28.04 24.25 -7.57
C MET A 54 27.66 24.20 -9.07
N GLN A 55 26.38 24.34 -9.44
CA GLN A 55 25.88 24.29 -10.82
C GLN A 55 26.20 22.98 -11.57
N ARG A 56 26.42 21.89 -10.84
CA ARG A 56 26.59 20.54 -11.41
C ARG A 56 25.24 19.87 -11.56
N ASP A 57 25.05 19.16 -12.67
CA ASP A 57 23.86 18.34 -12.88
C ASP A 57 23.97 17.04 -12.06
N MET A 58 23.12 16.89 -11.05
CA MET A 58 22.92 15.63 -10.33
C MET A 58 21.68 14.90 -10.84
N ALA A 59 21.84 13.60 -11.10
CA ALA A 59 20.71 12.73 -11.43
C ALA A 59 20.01 12.26 -10.15
N ILE A 60 18.79 12.73 -9.91
CA ILE A 60 17.91 12.26 -8.84
C ILE A 60 16.91 11.24 -9.37
N GLN A 61 16.49 10.28 -8.56
CA GLN A 61 15.41 9.35 -8.89
C GLN A 61 14.13 10.12 -9.22
N CYS A 62 13.38 9.68 -10.22
CA CYS A 62 12.09 10.28 -10.51
C CYS A 62 11.11 9.96 -9.37
N PRO A 63 10.58 10.99 -8.65
CA PRO A 63 9.77 10.76 -7.45
C PRO A 63 8.49 9.97 -7.73
N ASP A 64 7.89 10.15 -8.91
CA ASP A 64 6.69 9.38 -9.32
C ASP A 64 7.00 7.92 -9.66
N CYS A 65 8.20 7.63 -10.15
CA CYS A 65 8.61 6.26 -10.45
C CYS A 65 9.00 5.55 -9.16
N GLU A 66 9.84 6.21 -8.35
CA GLU A 66 10.30 5.73 -7.05
C GLU A 66 9.12 5.41 -6.13
N GLU A 67 8.15 6.32 -5.99
CA GLU A 67 7.01 6.10 -5.08
C GLU A 67 6.14 4.90 -5.52
N ARG A 68 5.95 4.68 -6.83
CA ARG A 68 5.21 3.52 -7.34
C ARG A 68 5.98 2.22 -7.13
N GLU A 69 7.27 2.23 -7.42
CA GLU A 69 8.13 1.07 -7.23
C GLU A 69 8.23 0.70 -5.76
N ARG A 70 8.38 1.70 -4.87
CA ARG A 70 8.34 1.53 -3.42
C ARG A 70 7.05 0.84 -2.97
N ARG A 71 5.88 1.32 -3.39
CA ARG A 71 4.58 0.69 -3.05
C ARG A 71 4.48 -0.76 -3.53
N ILE A 72 4.97 -1.04 -4.75
CA ILE A 72 5.02 -2.41 -5.29
C ILE A 72 5.89 -3.30 -4.40
N GLN A 73 7.07 -2.84 -4.02
CA GLN A 73 8.00 -3.59 -3.16
C GLN A 73 7.40 -3.81 -1.76
N LEU A 74 6.79 -2.79 -1.17
CA LEU A 74 6.11 -2.89 0.12
C LEU A 74 5.00 -3.94 0.10
N TYR A 75 4.10 -3.90 -0.90
CA TYR A 75 3.04 -4.89 -1.01
C TYR A 75 3.61 -6.31 -1.20
N ASN A 76 4.61 -6.48 -2.07
CA ASN A 76 5.25 -7.78 -2.28
C ASN A 76 5.94 -8.32 -1.00
N GLY A 77 6.41 -7.42 -0.13
CA GLY A 77 6.97 -7.74 1.19
C GLY A 77 5.95 -8.30 2.19
N THR A 78 4.65 -8.02 2.00
CA THR A 78 3.59 -8.48 2.92
C THR A 78 3.36 -9.99 2.91
N ARG A 79 3.70 -10.68 1.82
CA ARG A 79 3.53 -12.13 1.62
C ARG A 79 2.07 -12.61 1.74
N ILE A 80 1.12 -11.87 1.19
CA ILE A 80 -0.29 -12.27 1.19
C ILE A 80 -0.55 -13.46 0.23
N PRO A 81 -1.23 -14.54 0.67
CA PRO A 81 -1.58 -15.68 -0.19
C PRO A 81 -2.50 -15.32 -1.37
N LYS A 82 -2.32 -16.01 -2.51
CA LYS A 82 -3.05 -15.79 -3.77
C LYS A 82 -4.57 -15.70 -3.65
N ARG A 83 -5.17 -16.48 -2.74
CA ARG A 83 -6.62 -16.54 -2.54
C ARG A 83 -7.25 -15.22 -2.08
N PHE A 84 -6.44 -14.29 -1.58
CA PHE A 84 -6.86 -12.97 -1.10
C PHE A 84 -6.53 -11.83 -2.09
N VAL A 85 -6.36 -12.15 -3.39
CA VAL A 85 -6.05 -11.13 -4.42
C VAL A 85 -7.09 -10.01 -4.52
N ASN A 86 -8.35 -10.37 -4.26
CA ASN A 86 -9.49 -9.44 -4.28
C ASN A 86 -9.81 -8.87 -2.89
N SER A 87 -9.05 -9.24 -1.86
CA SER A 87 -9.26 -8.70 -0.53
C SER A 87 -8.88 -7.22 -0.52
N ARG A 88 -9.86 -6.39 -0.20
CA ARG A 88 -9.75 -4.93 -0.05
C ARG A 88 -10.37 -4.54 1.27
N GLN A 89 -10.07 -3.35 1.77
CA GLN A 89 -10.84 -2.75 2.86
C GLN A 89 -11.80 -1.71 2.26
N GLN A 90 -12.88 -2.21 1.66
CA GLN A 90 -13.95 -1.41 1.08
C GLN A 90 -15.23 -1.62 1.90
N HIS A 91 -16.16 -0.66 1.82
CA HIS A 91 -17.38 -0.65 2.65
C HIS A 91 -18.26 -1.89 2.41
N GLU A 92 -18.19 -2.51 1.23
CA GLU A 92 -18.90 -3.74 0.87
C GLU A 92 -18.44 -4.96 1.68
N HIS A 93 -17.28 -4.90 2.33
CA HIS A 93 -16.78 -5.95 3.21
C HIS A 93 -17.18 -5.75 4.68
N ARG A 94 -17.92 -4.67 4.98
CA ARG A 94 -18.52 -4.42 6.29
C ARG A 94 -19.83 -5.21 6.40
N ASP A 95 -19.95 -6.01 7.44
CA ASP A 95 -21.14 -6.81 7.74
C ASP A 95 -21.53 -6.65 9.22
N PRO A 96 -22.74 -7.06 9.64
CA PRO A 96 -23.16 -6.94 11.03
C PRO A 96 -22.28 -7.70 12.04
N ASP A 97 -21.56 -8.74 11.60
CA ASP A 97 -20.71 -9.56 12.46
C ASP A 97 -19.31 -8.92 12.65
N ASN A 98 -18.90 -8.04 11.75
CA ASN A 98 -17.57 -7.45 11.70
C ASN A 98 -17.53 -5.91 11.83
N GLU A 99 -18.70 -5.27 11.89
CA GLU A 99 -18.91 -3.81 11.91
C GLU A 99 -17.91 -3.06 12.80
N HIS A 100 -17.83 -3.43 14.08
CA HIS A 100 -16.94 -2.77 15.03
C HIS A 100 -15.45 -2.90 14.69
N VAL A 101 -15.04 -4.07 14.18
CA VAL A 101 -13.65 -4.33 13.79
C VAL A 101 -13.34 -3.57 12.51
N PHE A 102 -14.23 -3.59 11.53
CA PHE A 102 -14.08 -2.86 10.28
C PHE A 102 -13.94 -1.35 10.52
N ASP A 103 -14.80 -0.78 11.37
CA ASP A 103 -14.78 0.64 11.70
C ASP A 103 -13.48 1.01 12.43
N LEU A 104 -13.03 0.19 13.39
CA LEU A 104 -11.74 0.39 14.07
C LEU A 104 -10.56 0.34 13.09
N LEU A 105 -10.53 -0.64 12.19
CA LEU A 105 -9.50 -0.73 11.15
C LEU A 105 -9.49 0.51 10.24
N THR A 106 -10.66 1.05 9.95
CA THR A 106 -10.81 2.24 9.12
C THR A 106 -10.24 3.47 9.81
N VAL A 107 -10.55 3.64 11.10
CA VAL A 107 -9.97 4.71 11.93
C VAL A 107 -8.46 4.56 12.04
N ILE A 108 -7.94 3.34 12.26
CA ILE A 108 -6.50 3.10 12.31
C ILE A 108 -5.85 3.52 11.00
N LEU A 109 -6.35 3.08 9.84
CA LEU A 109 -5.79 3.45 8.54
C LEU A 109 -5.72 4.97 8.33
N GLN A 110 -6.78 5.68 8.71
CA GLN A 110 -6.86 7.14 8.53
C GLN A 110 -5.83 7.89 9.38
N ASN A 111 -5.56 7.40 10.58
CA ASN A 111 -4.67 8.07 11.53
C ASN A 111 -3.22 7.56 11.45
N LEU A 112 -2.98 6.37 10.88
CA LEU A 112 -1.65 5.75 10.80
C LEU A 112 -0.58 6.65 10.14
N PRO A 113 -0.86 7.36 9.03
CA PRO A 113 0.11 8.30 8.47
C PRO A 113 0.49 9.39 9.47
N HIS A 114 -0.48 9.92 10.23
CA HIS A 114 -0.20 10.96 11.21
C HIS A 114 0.59 10.42 12.41
N PHE A 115 0.32 9.20 12.84
CA PHE A 115 1.11 8.54 13.88
C PHE A 115 2.55 8.25 13.47
N LEU A 116 2.79 7.95 12.19
CA LEU A 116 4.13 7.63 11.68
C LEU A 116 4.92 8.87 11.24
N HIS A 117 4.23 9.94 10.85
CA HIS A 117 4.85 11.20 10.37
C HIS A 117 4.79 12.35 11.37
N GLY A 118 4.07 12.20 12.49
CA GLY A 118 3.85 13.26 13.46
C GLY A 118 5.12 13.65 14.23
N ASP A 119 5.51 14.92 14.11
CA ASP A 119 6.60 15.56 14.84
C ASP A 119 6.25 15.88 16.32
N ASP A 120 4.98 15.77 16.72
CA ASP A 120 4.45 16.28 18.01
C ASP A 120 3.92 15.22 18.99
N LEU A 121 3.94 13.93 18.63
CA LEU A 121 3.72 12.86 19.61
C LEU A 121 5.10 12.44 20.13
N PRO A 122 5.35 12.38 21.45
CA PRO A 122 6.57 11.79 21.96
C PRO A 122 6.67 10.43 21.33
N ARG A 123 7.70 10.19 20.49
CA ARG A 123 7.96 8.89 19.85
C ARG A 123 7.80 7.85 20.94
N PRO A 124 6.66 7.15 21.01
CA PRO A 124 6.39 6.36 22.20
C PRO A 124 7.33 5.18 22.05
N GLY A 125 8.37 5.14 22.88
CA GLY A 125 9.60 4.39 22.63
C GLY A 125 9.30 3.06 21.95
N ASP A 126 9.63 2.95 20.66
CA ASP A 126 9.58 1.81 19.73
C ASP A 126 8.41 0.80 19.79
N GLU A 127 7.43 0.92 20.68
CA GLU A 127 6.55 -0.17 21.09
C GLU A 127 5.08 0.03 20.72
N LEU A 128 4.65 1.25 20.40
CA LEU A 128 3.21 1.53 20.39
C LEU A 128 2.42 0.88 19.24
N PHE A 129 3.05 0.50 18.14
CA PHE A 129 2.37 -0.16 17.00
C PHE A 129 3.26 -1.19 16.29
N LYS A 130 3.83 -2.15 17.04
CA LYS A 130 4.61 -3.26 16.44
C LYS A 130 3.73 -4.27 15.67
N GLY A 131 2.43 -4.35 15.98
CA GLY A 131 1.53 -5.27 15.31
C GLY A 131 0.10 -5.21 15.83
N MET A 132 -0.81 -5.81 15.08
CA MET A 132 -2.22 -5.97 15.41
C MET A 132 -2.61 -7.42 15.12
N VAL A 133 -3.47 -7.98 15.96
CA VAL A 133 -3.97 -9.35 15.81
C VAL A 133 -5.48 -9.34 15.86
N LEU A 134 -6.13 -9.94 14.85
CA LEU A 134 -7.56 -10.24 14.90
C LEU A 134 -7.77 -11.68 15.37
N MET A 135 -8.47 -11.84 16.49
CA MET A 135 -8.86 -13.14 17.05
C MET A 135 -10.38 -13.31 17.02
N GLY A 136 -10.86 -14.54 16.84
CA GLY A 136 -12.28 -14.86 16.82
C GLY A 136 -12.57 -16.20 16.11
N PRO A 137 -13.82 -16.64 16.09
CA PRO A 137 -14.24 -17.93 15.53
C PRO A 137 -13.80 -18.12 14.06
N PRO A 138 -13.59 -19.36 13.60
CA PRO A 138 -13.31 -19.62 12.18
C PRO A 138 -14.48 -19.14 11.31
N GLY A 139 -14.18 -18.64 10.11
CA GLY A 139 -15.20 -18.17 9.17
C GLY A 139 -15.57 -16.69 9.24
N CYS A 140 -15.24 -15.96 10.31
CA CYS A 140 -15.61 -14.53 10.48
C CYS A 140 -14.80 -13.52 9.64
N GLY A 141 -14.25 -13.90 8.47
CA GLY A 141 -13.57 -12.96 7.57
C GLY A 141 -12.27 -12.30 8.05
N LYS A 142 -11.76 -12.61 9.25
CA LYS A 142 -10.55 -11.98 9.86
C LYS A 142 -9.36 -11.85 8.90
N THR A 143 -9.04 -12.92 8.17
CA THR A 143 -7.94 -12.91 7.21
C THR A 143 -8.23 -12.01 6.01
N HIS A 144 -9.47 -11.97 5.53
CA HIS A 144 -9.89 -11.07 4.46
C HIS A 144 -9.75 -9.61 4.88
N LEU A 145 -10.17 -9.26 6.10
CA LEU A 145 -10.01 -7.91 6.65
C LEU A 145 -8.54 -7.52 6.79
N MET A 146 -7.70 -8.39 7.37
CA MET A 146 -6.27 -8.11 7.56
C MET A 146 -5.50 -7.96 6.25
N THR A 147 -5.82 -8.78 5.25
CA THR A 147 -5.17 -8.68 3.93
C THR A 147 -5.64 -7.44 3.16
N GLY A 148 -6.91 -7.04 3.31
CA GLY A 148 -7.43 -5.78 2.81
C GLY A 148 -6.81 -4.55 3.47
N PHE A 149 -6.63 -4.58 4.80
CA PHE A 149 -5.93 -3.54 5.55
C PHE A 149 -4.47 -3.40 5.10
N ALA A 150 -3.76 -4.52 4.95
CA ALA A 150 -2.38 -4.53 4.46
C ALA A 150 -2.24 -3.97 3.04
N TYR A 151 -3.22 -4.24 2.16
CA TYR A 151 -3.30 -3.60 0.84
C TYR A 151 -3.40 -2.08 0.96
N GLN A 152 -4.31 -1.55 1.78
CA GLN A 152 -4.47 -0.11 1.95
C GLN A 152 -3.19 0.54 2.51
N CYS A 153 -2.60 -0.04 3.57
CA CYS A 153 -1.35 0.45 4.15
C CYS A 153 -0.24 0.56 3.10
N THR A 154 0.00 -0.51 2.34
CA THR A 154 1.16 -0.56 1.43
C THR A 154 0.91 0.18 0.13
N VAL A 155 -0.25 0.01 -0.51
CA VAL A 155 -0.52 0.51 -1.85
C VAL A 155 -1.00 1.97 -1.84
N HIS A 156 -1.85 2.34 -0.89
CA HIS A 156 -2.40 3.70 -0.85
C HIS A 156 -1.56 4.63 0.03
N TYR A 157 -1.19 4.18 1.22
CA TYR A 157 -0.43 4.98 2.19
C TYR A 157 1.09 4.79 2.10
N GLY A 158 1.57 3.77 1.40
CA GLY A 158 3.01 3.51 1.30
C GLY A 158 3.67 3.19 2.65
N ILE A 159 2.93 2.54 3.54
CA ILE A 159 3.37 2.12 4.87
C ILE A 159 3.78 0.65 4.80
N SER A 160 4.95 0.34 5.36
CA SER A 160 5.45 -1.03 5.42
C SER A 160 4.66 -1.86 6.43
N CYS A 161 4.24 -3.06 6.03
CA CYS A 161 3.64 -4.03 6.93
C CYS A 161 3.94 -5.46 6.48
N VAL A 162 3.80 -6.41 7.41
CA VAL A 162 3.96 -7.84 7.15
C VAL A 162 2.68 -8.54 7.58
N PHE A 163 2.16 -9.41 6.71
CA PHE A 163 1.02 -10.25 7.05
C PHE A 163 1.53 -11.63 7.48
N GLN A 164 1.19 -12.04 8.71
CA GLN A 164 1.44 -13.38 9.22
C GLN A 164 0.10 -14.07 9.47
N GLY A 165 -0.17 -15.13 8.70
CA GLY A 165 -1.27 -16.05 8.99
C GLY A 165 -0.82 -17.06 10.05
N PHE A 166 -1.64 -17.25 11.07
CA PHE A 166 -1.52 -18.37 12.01
C PHE A 166 -2.48 -19.45 11.54
N SER A 167 -1.92 -20.57 11.08
CA SER A 167 -2.64 -21.78 10.65
C SER A 167 -2.47 -22.88 11.66
#